data_AF-A0A6I4I3J4-F1
#
_entry.id   AF-A0A6I4I3J4-F1
#
_cell.length_a   1.000
_cell.length_b   1.000
_cell.length_c   1.000
_cell.angle_alpha   90.00
_cell.angle_beta   90.00
_cell.angle_gamma   90.00
#
_symmetry.space_group_name_H-M   'P 1'
#
loop_
_entity.id
_entity.type
_entity.pdbx_description
1 polymer ?
#
loop_
_entity_poly.entity_id
_entity_poly.type
_entity_poly.pdbx_seq_one_letter_code
_entity_poly.pdbx_strand_id
1 'polypeptide(L)'
;MDIKIANQLFENGALNQMFKAGFISSKIFTYREIYLWVIVQMQTRGISKNKAVFEAQGQFNKDERTIWRAINSFSSTDRVVSPL
;
A
#
# COMPACT_ATOMS: atom_id res chain seq x y z
N MET A 1 -3.08 -13.69 -4.23
CA MET A 1 -1.64 -13.39 -4.13
C MET A 1 -1.36 -12.89 -2.73
N ASP A 2 -0.36 -13.46 -2.08
CA ASP A 2 0.09 -13.07 -0.74
C ASP A 2 0.76 -11.69 -0.79
N ILE A 3 0.41 -10.80 0.15
CA ILE A 3 1.03 -9.48 0.31
C ILE A 3 2.53 -9.61 0.56
N LYS A 4 2.97 -10.66 1.26
CA LYS A 4 4.40 -10.91 1.53
C LYS A 4 5.19 -11.09 0.23
N ILE A 5 4.62 -11.79 -0.74
CA ILE A 5 5.21 -11.94 -2.08
C ILE A 5 5.25 -10.59 -2.80
N ALA A 6 4.18 -9.79 -2.71
CA ALA A 6 4.17 -8.45 -3.30
C ALA A 6 5.22 -7.51 -2.66
N ASN A 7 5.48 -7.63 -1.35
CA ASN A 7 6.56 -6.89 -0.67
C ASN A 7 7.94 -7.31 -1.19
N GLN A 8 8.21 -8.61 -1.23
CA GLN A 8 9.48 -9.13 -1.73
C GLN A 8 9.73 -8.73 -3.19
N LEU A 9 8.71 -8.86 -4.04
CA LEU A 9 8.77 -8.43 -5.44
C LEU A 9 8.99 -6.92 -5.58
N PHE A 10 8.50 -6.11 -4.64
CA PHE A 10 8.78 -4.68 -4.65
C PHE A 10 10.24 -4.40 -4.26
N GLU A 11 10.70 -5.01 -3.16
CA GLU A 11 12.05 -4.80 -2.62
C GLU A 11 13.15 -5.22 -3.59
N ASN A 12 12.92 -6.26 -4.38
CA ASN A 12 13.86 -6.72 -5.41
C ASN A 12 13.65 -6.06 -6.79
N GLY A 13 12.69 -5.13 -6.93
CA GLY A 13 12.40 -4.41 -8.17
C GLY A 13 11.61 -5.19 -9.25
N ALA A 14 11.16 -6.42 -8.97
CA ALA A 14 10.45 -7.26 -9.94
C ALA A 14 8.93 -7.00 -10.04
N LEU A 15 8.33 -6.27 -9.09
CA LEU A 15 6.87 -6.10 -8.99
C LEU A 15 6.23 -5.59 -10.28
N ASN A 16 6.81 -4.56 -10.90
CA ASN A 16 6.28 -3.97 -12.14
C ASN A 16 6.37 -4.96 -13.32
N GLN A 17 7.44 -5.74 -13.40
CA GLN A 17 7.60 -6.75 -14.44
C GLN A 17 6.56 -7.86 -14.28
N MET A 18 6.36 -8.33 -13.04
CA MET A 18 5.36 -9.35 -12.72
C MET A 18 3.93 -8.86 -12.96
N PHE A 19 3.65 -7.58 -12.71
CA PHE A 19 2.37 -6.97 -13.08
C PHE A 19 2.15 -6.92 -14.59
N LYS A 20 3.14 -6.43 -15.35
CA LYS A 20 3.07 -6.37 -16.83
C LYS A 20 2.95 -7.76 -17.46
N ALA A 21 3.56 -8.78 -16.84
CA ALA A 21 3.47 -10.17 -17.28
C ALA A 21 2.17 -10.86 -16.86
N GLY A 22 1.26 -10.18 -16.16
CA GLY A 22 -0.06 -10.72 -15.77
C GLY A 22 -0.03 -11.62 -14.53
N PHE A 23 1.10 -11.75 -13.84
CA PHE A 23 1.21 -12.55 -12.61
C PHE A 23 0.67 -11.82 -11.39
N ILE A 24 0.59 -10.49 -11.40
CA ILE A 24 0.02 -9.67 -10.32
C ILE A 24 -1.28 -9.05 -10.80
N SER A 25 -2.32 -9.10 -9.96
CA SER A 25 -3.57 -8.43 -10.27
C SER A 25 -3.44 -6.91 -10.12
N SER A 26 -4.20 -6.17 -10.95
CA SER A 26 -4.30 -4.71 -10.86
C SER A 26 -4.64 -4.23 -9.45
N LYS A 27 -5.49 -4.97 -8.73
CA LYS A 27 -5.85 -4.67 -7.34
C LYS A 27 -4.62 -4.62 -6.41
N ILE A 28 -3.76 -5.64 -6.45
CA ILE A 28 -2.58 -5.71 -5.58
C ILE A 28 -1.59 -4.60 -5.95
N PHE A 29 -1.40 -4.38 -7.25
CA PHE A 29 -0.52 -3.32 -7.75
C PHE A 29 -1.00 -1.93 -7.30
N THR A 30 -2.27 -1.60 -7.54
CA THR A 30 -2.88 -0.34 -7.11
C THR A 30 -2.84 -0.16 -5.59
N TYR A 31 -3.09 -1.22 -4.81
CA TYR A 31 -2.99 -1.12 -3.35
C TYR A 31 -1.57 -0.78 -2.89
N ARG A 32 -0.55 -1.31 -3.58
CA ARG A 32 0.86 -0.99 -3.29
C ARG A 32 1.16 0.47 -3.61
N GLU A 33 0.69 0.97 -4.75
CA GLU A 33 0.84 2.37 -5.14
C GLU A 33 0.19 3.31 -4.11
N ILE A 34 -1.04 3.01 -3.69
CA ILE A 34 -1.74 3.77 -2.65
C ILE A 34 -0.95 3.77 -1.34
N TYR A 35 -0.47 2.61 -0.90
CA TYR A 35 0.33 2.49 0.33
C TYR A 35 1.57 3.38 0.28
N LEU A 36 2.36 3.27 -0.79
CA LEU A 36 3.58 4.05 -0.95
C LEU A 36 3.28 5.55 -1.02
N TRP A 37 2.27 5.94 -1.77
CA TRP A 37 1.88 7.35 -1.90
C TRP A 37 1.51 7.94 -0.54
N VAL A 38 0.65 7.27 0.23
CA VAL A 38 0.24 7.74 1.57
C VAL A 38 1.44 7.89 2.51
N ILE A 39 2.33 6.89 2.55
CA ILE A 39 3.53 6.94 3.40
C ILE A 39 4.45 8.11 3.01
N VAL A 40 4.68 8.31 1.71
CA VAL A 40 5.50 9.42 1.21
C VAL A 40 4.88 10.77 1.55
N GLN A 41 3.55 10.94 1.41
CA GLN A 41 2.90 12.21 1.78
C GLN A 41 3.08 12.52 3.28
N MET A 42 2.91 11.51 4.14
CA MET A 42 3.12 11.68 5.58
C MET A 42 4.57 12.06 5.90
N GLN A 43 5.55 11.42 5.27
CA GLN A 43 6.98 11.66 5.52
C GLN A 43 7.46 12.99 4.97
N THR A 44 7.05 13.36 3.76
CA THR A 44 7.56 14.55 3.06
C THR A 44 6.87 15.85 3.49
N ARG A 45 5.58 15.78 3.81
CA ARG A 45 4.78 16.96 4.17
C ARG A 45 4.42 17.04 5.65
N GLY A 46 4.72 16.02 6.44
CA GLY A 46 4.38 15.97 7.86
C GLY A 46 2.88 15.96 8.15
N ILE A 47 2.04 15.58 7.17
CA ILE A 47 0.59 15.53 7.35
C ILE A 47 0.15 14.27 8.10
N SER A 48 -0.97 14.36 8.80
CA SER A 48 -1.52 13.21 9.54
C SER A 48 -1.97 12.09 8.60
N LYS A 49 -1.99 10.85 9.10
CA LYS A 49 -2.47 9.68 8.35
C LYS A 49 -3.88 9.89 7.80
N ASN A 50 -4.78 10.45 8.59
CA ASN A 50 -6.15 10.75 8.17
C ASN A 50 -6.20 11.78 7.04
N LYS A 51 -5.36 12.82 7.09
CA LYS A 51 -5.28 13.82 6.02
C LYS A 51 -4.71 13.22 4.74
N ALA A 52 -3.66 12.41 4.85
CA ALA A 52 -3.08 11.70 3.71
C ALA A 52 -4.09 10.71 3.08
N VAL A 53 -4.86 9.99 3.90
CA VAL A 53 -5.95 9.13 3.43
C VAL A 53 -7.02 9.93 2.71
N PHE A 54 -7.44 11.06 3.27
CA PHE A 54 -8.43 11.94 2.65
C PHE A 54 -7.99 12.41 1.26
N GLU A 55 -6.74 12.87 1.13
CA GLU A 55 -6.19 13.32 -0.16
C GLU A 55 -6.00 12.16 -1.15
N ALA A 56 -5.64 10.97 -0.67
CA ALA A 56 -5.48 9.78 -1.51
C ALA A 56 -6.80 9.38 -2.21
N GLN A 57 -7.96 9.64 -1.60
CA GLN A 57 -9.25 9.38 -2.24
C GLN A 57 -9.38 10.11 -3.58
N GLY A 58 -9.02 11.41 -3.59
CA GLY A 58 -9.03 12.24 -4.80
C GLY A 58 -7.95 11.81 -5.79
N GLN A 59 -6.74 11.57 -5.30
CA GLN A 59 -5.60 11.16 -6.14
C GLN A 59 -5.85 9.86 -6.91
N PHE A 60 -6.45 8.85 -6.25
CA PHE A 60 -6.65 7.52 -6.82
C PHE A 60 -8.08 7.28 -7.32
N ASN A 61 -8.98 8.26 -7.14
CA ASN A 61 -10.41 8.13 -7.41
C ASN A 61 -11.00 6.85 -6.78
N LYS A 62 -10.79 6.70 -5.46
CA LYS A 62 -11.26 5.57 -4.65
C LYS A 62 -11.94 6.07 -3.38
N ASP A 63 -12.88 5.27 -2.88
CA ASP A 63 -13.48 5.52 -1.56
C ASP A 63 -12.47 5.36 -0.42
N GLU A 64 -12.75 6.01 0.71
CA GLU A 64 -11.92 5.99 1.91
C GLU A 64 -11.61 4.56 2.36
N ARG A 65 -12.62 3.68 2.30
CA ARG A 65 -12.52 2.28 2.74
C ARG A 65 -11.47 1.53 1.95
N THR A 66 -11.37 1.79 0.65
CA THR A 66 -10.40 1.19 -0.25
C THR A 66 -9.01 1.71 0.05
N ILE A 67 -8.85 3.01 0.32
CA ILE A 67 -7.58 3.58 0.76
C ILE A 67 -7.12 2.92 2.07
N TRP A 68 -7.99 2.86 3.08
CA TRP A 68 -7.70 2.18 4.36
C TRP A 68 -7.35 0.71 4.18
N ARG A 69 -8.06 -0.01 3.31
CA ARG A 69 -7.73 -1.41 2.98
C ARG A 69 -6.34 -1.52 2.36
N ALA A 70 -6.00 -0.65 1.41
CA ALA A 70 -4.70 -0.67 0.76
C ALA A 70 -3.57 -0.44 1.76
N ILE A 71 -3.67 0.61 2.58
CA ILE A 71 -2.61 0.93 3.54
C ILE A 71 -2.47 -0.13 4.63
N ASN A 72 -3.59 -0.69 5.12
CA ASN A 72 -3.57 -1.73 6.14
C ASN A 72 -3.10 -3.09 5.60
N SER A 73 -3.26 -3.32 4.28
CA SER A 73 -2.75 -4.54 3.66
C SER A 73 -1.23 -4.58 3.65
N PHE A 74 -0.57 -3.42 3.56
CA PHE A 74 0.89 -3.30 3.41
C PHE A 74 1.60 -2.71 4.62
N SER A 75 0.89 -2.13 5.58
CA SER A 75 1.47 -1.83 6.89
C SER A 75 1.83 -3.14 7.55
N SER A 76 3.12 -3.34 7.84
CA SER A 76 3.61 -4.43 8.69
C SER A 76 3.06 -4.25 10.10
N THR A 77 1.79 -4.61 10.28
CA THR A 77 1.15 -4.85 11.56
C THR A 77 0.63 -6.28 11.53
N ASP A 78 1.53 -7.21 11.20
CA ASP A 78 1.42 -8.55 11.79
C ASP A 78 1.50 -8.30 13.29
N ARG A 79 0.35 -8.52 13.94
CA ARG A 79 0.10 -8.68 15.37
C ARG A 79 1.37 -8.59 16.21
N VAL A 80 1.43 -7.59 17.07
CA VAL A 80 2.21 -7.63 18.30
C VAL A 80 2.07 -9.04 18.86
N VAL A 81 3.13 -9.84 18.73
CA VAL A 81 3.38 -10.94 19.65
C VAL A 81 3.62 -10.19 20.95
N SER A 82 2.58 -10.11 21.79
CA SER A 82 2.74 -9.55 23.13
C SER A 82 3.85 -10.33 23.83
N PRO A 83 4.93 -9.68 24.31
CA PRO A 83 5.83 -10.33 25.22
C PRO A 83 5.18 -10.29 26.61
N LEU A 84 4.57 -11.40 27.02
CA LEU A 84 4.47 -11.82 28.42
C LEU A 84 4.53 -13.34 28.48
#